data_AF-E8PL03-F1
#
_entry.id   AF-E8PL03-F1
#
_cell.length_a   1.000
_cell.length_b   1.000
_cell.length_c   1.000
_cell.angle_alpha   90.00
_cell.angle_beta   90.00
_cell.angle_gamma   90.00
#
_symmetry.space_group_name_H-M   'P 1'
#
loop_
_entity.id
_entity.type
_entity.pdbx_description
1 polymer ?
#
loop_
_entity_poly.entity_id
_entity_poly.type
_entity_poly.pdbx_seq_one_letter_code
_entity_poly.pdbx_strand_id
1 'polypeptide(L)'
;MNREIAQALQAPFPPSEVQWKVQTRSKDRKRGLAVAYVDARAVLNRLDEVVGPEGWYDTYEVLADRNTEDGRHVEVRCRLTILGITKEDVGEGDSLKAAFSDALKRAAVKFGVSRYLYSLPSQWVDLDDSGNIHPKALKRLQLLLVAEDEEEEDEI
;
A
#
# COMPACT_ATOMS: atom_id res chain seq x y z
N MET A 1 -6.44 -2.31 -21.98
CA MET A 1 -6.49 -3.38 -20.95
C MET A 1 -7.88 -4.00 -20.98
N ASN A 2 -7.99 -5.34 -20.97
CA ASN A 2 -9.29 -6.03 -20.88
C ASN A 2 -9.98 -5.68 -19.54
N ARG A 3 -11.31 -5.56 -19.55
CA ARG A 3 -12.14 -5.27 -18.36
C ARG A 3 -11.94 -6.32 -17.26
N GLU A 4 -11.87 -7.60 -17.62
CA GLU A 4 -11.66 -8.70 -16.66
C GLU A 4 -10.32 -8.57 -15.94
N ILE A 5 -9.24 -8.26 -16.69
CA ILE A 5 -7.90 -8.02 -16.14
C ILE A 5 -7.92 -6.81 -15.21
N ALA A 6 -8.57 -5.72 -15.63
CA ALA A 6 -8.69 -4.53 -14.80
C ALA A 6 -9.45 -4.81 -13.50
N GLN A 7 -10.50 -5.64 -13.53
CA GLN A 7 -11.25 -6.06 -12.35
C GLN A 7 -10.41 -6.95 -11.43
N ALA A 8 -9.71 -7.94 -11.97
CA ALA A 8 -8.84 -8.84 -11.19
C ALA A 8 -7.69 -8.08 -10.51
N LEU A 9 -7.09 -7.09 -11.19
CA LEU A 9 -6.11 -6.19 -10.55
C LEU A 9 -6.71 -5.37 -9.40
N GLN A 10 -7.99 -5.00 -9.50
CA GLN A 10 -8.70 -4.20 -8.50
C GLN A 10 -9.29 -5.01 -7.34
N ALA A 11 -9.34 -6.34 -7.45
CA ALA A 11 -9.94 -7.20 -6.43
C ALA A 11 -9.35 -6.91 -5.03
N PRO A 12 -10.16 -6.98 -3.96
CA PRO A 12 -9.66 -6.86 -2.60
C PRO A 12 -8.51 -7.83 -2.31
N PHE A 13 -7.66 -7.49 -1.35
CA PHE A 13 -6.64 -8.41 -0.86
C PHE A 13 -7.22 -9.19 0.31
N PRO A 14 -6.83 -10.46 0.53
CA PRO A 14 -7.22 -11.17 1.73
C PRO A 14 -6.90 -10.31 2.97
N PRO A 15 -7.80 -10.22 3.98
CA PRO A 15 -7.57 -9.39 5.16
C PRO A 15 -6.24 -9.67 5.88
N SER A 16 -5.72 -10.89 5.76
CA SER A 16 -4.41 -11.29 6.30
C SER A 16 -3.20 -10.63 5.62
N GLU A 17 -3.35 -10.17 4.37
CA GLU A 17 -2.29 -9.45 3.64
C GLU A 17 -2.35 -7.93 3.85
N VAL A 18 -3.49 -7.43 4.37
CA VAL A 18 -3.67 -6.01 4.68
C VAL A 18 -3.10 -5.70 6.06
N GLN A 19 -2.14 -4.78 6.09
CA GLN A 19 -1.45 -4.32 7.29
C GLN A 19 -1.81 -2.86 7.59
N TRP A 20 -1.49 -2.42 8.81
CA TRP A 20 -1.78 -1.05 9.26
C TRP A 20 -0.51 -0.36 9.72
N LYS A 21 -0.31 0.88 9.27
CA LYS A 21 0.81 1.73 9.71
C LYS A 21 0.32 3.08 10.21
N VAL A 22 1.12 3.70 11.07
CA VAL A 22 0.90 5.10 11.48
C VAL A 22 1.39 6.02 10.36
N GLN A 23 0.47 6.79 9.77
CA GLN A 23 0.81 7.81 8.76
C GLN A 23 1.13 9.16 9.41
N THR A 24 0.39 9.54 10.45
CA THR A 24 0.55 10.82 11.15
C THR A 24 0.45 10.60 12.64
N ARG A 25 1.26 11.29 13.43
CA ARG A 25 1.23 11.24 14.90
C ARG A 25 0.58 12.51 15.46
N SER A 26 -0.16 12.38 16.55
CA SER A 26 -0.66 13.53 17.31
C SER A 26 0.49 14.32 17.93
N LYS A 27 0.24 15.59 18.31
CA LYS A 27 1.27 16.46 18.91
C LYS A 27 1.89 15.87 20.18
N ASP A 28 1.08 15.19 21.00
CA ASP A 28 1.51 14.51 22.23
C ASP A 28 2.08 13.10 21.97
N ARG A 29 2.12 12.65 20.71
CA ARG A 29 2.58 11.33 20.25
C ARG A 29 1.85 10.12 20.87
N LYS A 30 0.73 10.34 21.55
CA LYS A 30 -0.09 9.27 22.16
C LYS A 30 -1.04 8.59 21.17
N ARG A 31 -1.40 9.28 20.09
CA ARG A 31 -2.29 8.76 19.05
C ARG A 31 -1.66 8.87 17.67
N GLY A 32 -2.08 8.00 16.77
CA GLY A 32 -1.68 8.01 15.37
C GLY A 32 -2.87 7.83 14.45
N LEU A 33 -2.81 8.46 13.28
CA LEU A 33 -3.69 8.17 12.17
C LEU A 33 -3.21 6.88 11.51
N ALA A 34 -3.94 5.78 11.72
CA ALA A 34 -3.65 4.49 11.11
C ALA A 34 -4.24 4.43 9.70
N VAL A 35 -3.43 3.95 8.77
CA VAL A 35 -3.81 3.71 7.37
C VAL A 35 -3.48 2.27 6.98
N ALA A 36 -4.35 1.68 6.16
CA ALA A 36 -4.14 0.35 5.62
C ALA A 36 -3.12 0.38 4.47
N TYR A 37 -2.34 -0.68 4.33
CA TYR A 37 -1.43 -0.89 3.21
C TYR A 37 -1.19 -2.38 3.00
N VAL A 38 -0.68 -2.73 1.83
CA VAL A 38 -0.12 -4.06 1.55
C VAL A 38 1.38 -3.97 1.32
N ASP A 39 2.08 -5.08 1.56
CA ASP A 39 3.49 -5.19 1.23
C ASP A 39 3.71 -5.25 -0.28
N ALA A 40 4.90 -4.84 -0.72
CA ALA A 40 5.27 -4.90 -2.14
C ALA A 40 5.15 -6.32 -2.72
N ARG A 41 5.37 -7.36 -1.90
CA ARG A 41 5.21 -8.76 -2.30
C ARG A 41 3.77 -9.12 -2.67
N ALA A 42 2.77 -8.59 -1.96
CA ALA A 42 1.37 -8.80 -2.31
C ALA A 42 1.04 -8.17 -3.67
N VAL A 43 1.61 -7.00 -3.97
CA VAL A 43 1.50 -6.38 -5.30
C VAL A 43 2.16 -7.26 -6.37
N LEU A 44 3.38 -7.75 -6.15
CA LEU A 44 4.07 -8.64 -7.10
C LEU A 44 3.25 -9.91 -7.36
N ASN A 45 2.78 -10.58 -6.30
CA ASN A 45 1.93 -11.77 -6.42
C ASN A 45 0.66 -11.49 -7.22
N ARG A 46 -0.02 -10.37 -6.97
CA ARG A 46 -1.21 -9.97 -7.72
C ARG A 46 -0.91 -9.75 -9.21
N LEU A 47 0.24 -9.16 -9.54
CA LEU A 47 0.64 -8.98 -10.94
C LEU A 47 0.88 -10.34 -11.61
N ASP A 48 1.61 -11.23 -10.96
CA ASP A 48 1.89 -12.58 -11.47
C ASP A 48 0.61 -13.41 -11.64
N GLU A 49 -0.30 -13.35 -10.68
CA GLU A 49 -1.58 -14.06 -10.72
C GLU A 49 -2.46 -13.59 -11.89
N VAL A 50 -2.52 -12.28 -12.12
CA VAL A 50 -3.49 -11.70 -13.07
C VAL A 50 -2.97 -11.64 -14.51
N VAL A 51 -1.68 -11.35 -14.70
CA VAL A 51 -1.10 -11.18 -16.05
C VAL A 51 0.09 -12.10 -16.33
N GLY A 52 0.49 -12.94 -15.38
CA GLY A 52 1.69 -13.76 -15.48
C GLY A 52 2.98 -12.95 -15.30
N PRO A 53 4.10 -13.61 -14.97
CA PRO A 53 5.39 -12.93 -14.77
C PRO A 53 5.95 -12.26 -16.03
N GLU A 54 5.50 -12.69 -17.23
CA GLU A 54 5.88 -12.05 -18.50
C GLU A 54 4.93 -10.90 -18.89
N GLY A 55 3.78 -10.77 -18.22
CA GLY A 55 2.76 -9.78 -18.53
C GLY A 55 3.02 -8.41 -17.91
N TRP A 56 4.03 -8.29 -17.05
CA TRP A 56 4.42 -7.04 -16.43
C TRP A 56 5.95 -6.90 -16.33
N TYR A 57 6.42 -5.66 -16.25
CA TYR A 57 7.79 -5.33 -15.90
C TYR A 57 7.85 -3.93 -15.32
N ASP A 58 8.90 -3.64 -14.58
CA ASP A 58 9.15 -2.32 -14.03
C ASP A 58 10.56 -1.81 -14.33
N THR A 59 10.73 -0.50 -14.24
CA THR A 59 12.03 0.16 -14.25
C THR A 59 12.05 1.23 -13.18
N TYR A 60 13.24 1.51 -12.65
CA TYR A 60 13.40 2.42 -11.53
C TYR A 60 14.46 3.48 -11.82
N GLU A 61 14.23 4.66 -11.26
CA GLU A 61 15.13 5.80 -11.35
C GLU A 61 15.21 6.46 -9.96
N VAL A 62 16.40 6.50 -9.37
CA VAL A 62 16.63 7.22 -8.11
C VAL A 62 16.66 8.72 -8.41
N LEU A 63 15.70 9.46 -7.88
CA LEU A 63 15.56 10.90 -8.10
C LEU A 63 16.33 11.70 -7.05
N ALA A 64 16.32 11.20 -5.81
CA ALA A 64 17.06 11.80 -4.70
C ALA A 64 17.48 10.72 -3.69
N ASP A 65 18.68 10.89 -3.13
CA ASP A 65 19.16 10.13 -1.98
C ASP A 65 20.02 11.09 -1.13
N ARG A 66 19.40 11.67 -0.11
CA ARG A 66 19.99 12.75 0.69
C ARG A 66 19.90 12.47 2.17
N ASN A 67 20.94 12.83 2.91
CA ASN A 67 20.89 12.90 4.37
C ASN A 67 20.52 14.33 4.78
N THR A 68 19.51 14.46 5.62
CA THR A 68 19.02 15.72 6.19
C THR A 68 19.14 15.69 7.70
N GLU A 69 18.89 16.82 8.37
CA GLU A 69 18.87 16.88 9.84
C GLU A 69 17.80 15.94 10.44
N ASP A 70 16.71 15.71 9.72
CA ASP A 70 15.60 14.83 10.12
C ASP A 70 15.80 13.36 9.73
N GLY A 71 16.94 13.01 9.10
CA GLY A 71 17.28 11.66 8.66
C GLY A 71 17.51 11.54 7.16
N ARG A 72 17.65 10.31 6.68
CA ARG A 72 17.82 10.01 5.25
C ARG A 72 16.48 10.11 4.53
N HIS A 73 16.47 10.73 3.35
CA HIS A 73 15.31 10.87 2.48
C HIS A 73 15.66 10.39 1.07
N VAL A 74 14.90 9.41 0.59
CA VAL A 74 15.10 8.77 -0.72
C VAL A 74 13.82 8.88 -1.54
N GLU A 75 13.95 9.31 -2.79
CA GLU A 75 12.86 9.42 -3.76
C GLU A 75 13.20 8.53 -4.97
N VAL A 76 12.28 7.66 -5.35
CA VAL A 76 12.47 6.72 -6.46
C VAL A 76 11.25 6.76 -7.36
N ARG A 77 11.46 6.98 -8.67
CA ARG A 77 10.40 6.82 -9.67
C ARG A 77 10.34 5.35 -10.09
N CYS A 78 9.15 4.77 -10.06
CA CYS A 78 8.87 3.48 -10.67
C CYS A 78 8.04 3.70 -11.94
N ARG A 79 8.44 3.10 -13.05
CA ARG A 79 7.62 2.97 -14.25
C ARG A 79 7.18 1.52 -14.35
N LEU A 80 5.91 1.26 -14.02
CA LEU A 80 5.30 -0.06 -14.09
C LEU A 80 4.55 -0.22 -15.41
N THR A 81 4.89 -1.25 -16.15
CA THR A 81 4.22 -1.62 -17.39
C THR A 81 3.45 -2.92 -17.19
N ILE A 82 2.16 -2.92 -17.54
CA ILE A 82 1.29 -4.11 -17.52
C ILE A 82 0.68 -4.24 -18.91
N LEU A 83 0.96 -5.35 -19.60
CA LEU A 83 0.47 -5.66 -20.94
C LEU A 83 0.60 -4.49 -21.93
N GLY A 84 1.79 -3.87 -21.95
CA GLY A 84 2.14 -2.76 -22.85
C GLY A 84 1.66 -1.38 -22.43
N ILE A 85 0.95 -1.23 -21.31
CA ILE A 85 0.55 0.07 -20.77
C ILE A 85 1.46 0.44 -19.62
N THR A 86 2.16 1.57 -19.71
CA THR A 86 3.04 2.07 -18.65
C THR A 86 2.35 3.17 -17.85
N LYS A 87 2.46 3.10 -16.51
CA LYS A 87 2.17 4.19 -15.60
C LYS A 87 3.30 4.34 -14.60
N GLU A 88 3.51 5.55 -14.13
CA GLU A 88 4.62 5.84 -13.22
C GLU A 88 4.17 6.65 -12.01
N ASP A 89 4.82 6.45 -10.87
CA ASP A 89 4.70 7.28 -9.68
C ASP A 89 6.04 7.32 -8.94
N VAL A 90 6.15 8.22 -7.97
CA VAL A 90 7.34 8.36 -7.13
C VAL A 90 7.01 7.81 -5.76
N GLY A 91 7.86 6.92 -5.26
CA GLY A 91 7.85 6.46 -3.89
C GLY A 91 8.93 7.12 -3.06
N GLU A 92 8.66 7.20 -1.76
CA GLU A 92 9.51 7.85 -0.78
C GLU A 92 9.89 6.88 0.34
N GLY A 93 11.05 7.09 0.95
CA GLY A 93 11.47 6.29 2.09
C GLY A 93 12.74 6.80 2.77
N ASP A 94 13.00 6.26 3.95
CA ASP A 94 14.23 6.48 4.73
C ASP A 94 15.42 5.62 4.24
N SER A 95 15.18 4.79 3.23
CA SER A 95 16.14 3.88 2.63
C SER A 95 15.74 3.60 1.19
N LEU A 96 16.72 3.19 0.37
CA LEU A 96 16.46 2.74 -1.01
C LEU A 96 15.40 1.63 -1.05
N LYS A 97 15.51 0.62 -0.18
CA LYS A 97 14.55 -0.48 -0.14
C LYS A 97 13.11 0.01 0.12
N ALA A 98 12.92 0.93 1.06
CA ALA A 98 11.62 1.50 1.37
C ALA A 98 11.08 2.31 0.18
N ALA A 99 11.88 3.19 -0.41
CA ALA A 99 11.47 4.04 -1.52
C ALA A 99 11.13 3.25 -2.80
N PHE A 100 11.90 2.21 -3.13
CA PHE A 100 11.59 1.31 -4.25
C PHE A 100 10.26 0.58 -4.03
N SER A 101 10.06 0.03 -2.82
CA SER A 101 8.83 -0.67 -2.46
C SER A 101 7.61 0.24 -2.51
N ASP A 102 7.75 1.48 -2.04
CA ASP A 102 6.69 2.48 -2.09
C ASP A 102 6.38 2.90 -3.53
N ALA A 103 7.41 3.09 -4.36
CA ALA A 103 7.25 3.51 -5.76
C ALA A 103 6.49 2.46 -6.58
N LEU A 104 6.82 1.18 -6.41
CA LEU A 104 6.09 0.08 -7.05
C LEU A 104 4.61 0.09 -6.66
N LYS A 105 4.32 0.15 -5.37
CA LYS A 105 2.94 0.15 -4.85
C LYS A 105 2.15 1.33 -5.41
N ARG A 106 2.74 2.52 -5.41
CA ARG A 106 2.09 3.74 -5.93
C ARG A 106 1.85 3.68 -7.44
N ALA A 107 2.79 3.16 -8.22
CA ALA A 107 2.58 2.93 -9.64
C ALA A 107 1.45 1.91 -9.88
N ALA A 108 1.42 0.82 -9.11
CA ALA A 108 0.37 -0.21 -9.18
C ALA A 108 -1.02 0.31 -8.81
N VAL A 109 -1.13 1.24 -7.85
CA VAL A 109 -2.39 1.94 -7.52
C VAL A 109 -3.02 2.59 -8.75
N LYS A 110 -2.23 3.08 -9.72
CA LYS A 110 -2.76 3.66 -10.97
C LYS A 110 -3.40 2.62 -11.90
N PHE A 111 -3.13 1.34 -11.69
CA PHE A 111 -3.83 0.22 -12.32
C PHE A 111 -5.00 -0.31 -11.50
N GLY A 112 -5.16 0.16 -10.27
CA GLY A 112 -6.27 -0.21 -9.38
C GLY A 112 -5.85 -1.16 -8.26
N VAL A 113 -4.65 -1.73 -8.32
CA VAL A 113 -4.10 -2.61 -7.27
C VAL A 113 -4.07 -1.87 -5.95
N SER A 114 -4.69 -2.44 -4.92
CA SER A 114 -4.81 -1.87 -3.56
C SER A 114 -5.44 -0.48 -3.48
N ARG A 115 -6.06 0.03 -4.56
CA ARG A 115 -6.63 1.39 -4.57
C ARG A 115 -7.77 1.53 -3.56
N TYR A 116 -8.55 0.47 -3.34
CA TYR A 116 -9.65 0.47 -2.36
C TYR A 116 -9.18 0.78 -0.93
N LEU A 117 -7.93 0.47 -0.57
CA LEU A 117 -7.37 0.77 0.76
C LEU A 117 -7.32 2.27 1.06
N TYR A 118 -7.31 3.13 0.04
CA TYR A 118 -7.38 4.58 0.21
C TYR A 118 -8.79 5.08 0.51
N SER A 119 -9.81 4.26 0.24
CA SER A 119 -11.21 4.54 0.58
C SER A 119 -11.55 4.11 2.00
N LEU A 120 -10.75 3.23 2.62
CA LEU A 120 -10.97 2.79 3.99
C LEU A 120 -10.90 3.99 4.96
N PRO A 121 -11.82 4.05 5.94
CA PRO A 121 -11.89 5.19 6.85
C PRO A 121 -10.62 5.23 7.71
N SER A 122 -9.87 6.34 7.61
CA SER A 122 -8.68 6.53 8.44
C SER A 122 -9.08 6.65 9.92
N GLN A 123 -8.42 5.88 10.78
CA GLN A 123 -8.76 5.80 12.21
C GLN A 123 -7.66 6.41 13.07
N TRP A 124 -8.03 7.32 13.96
CA TRP A 124 -7.13 7.73 15.04
C TRP A 124 -7.10 6.65 16.12
N VAL A 125 -5.93 6.04 16.33
CA VAL A 125 -5.72 4.94 17.28
C VAL A 125 -4.69 5.30 18.34
N ASP A 126 -4.79 4.64 19.48
CA ASP A 126 -3.80 4.76 20.55
C ASP A 126 -2.51 4.05 20.14
N LEU A 127 -1.38 4.66 20.49
CA LEU A 127 -0.05 4.12 20.26
C LEU A 127 0.52 3.52 21.55
N ASP A 128 1.40 2.53 21.41
CA ASP A 128 2.22 2.02 22.52
C ASP A 128 3.39 2.97 22.84
N ASP A 129 4.15 2.65 23.89
CA ASP A 129 5.30 3.47 24.33
C ASP A 129 6.43 3.53 23.30
N SER A 130 6.46 2.59 22.34
CA SER A 130 7.39 2.59 21.20
C SER A 130 6.85 3.37 19.99
N GLY A 131 5.63 3.90 20.10
CA GLY A 131 4.97 4.64 19.06
C GLY A 131 4.36 3.77 17.96
N ASN A 132 4.18 2.47 18.16
CA ASN A 132 3.46 1.59 17.24
C ASN A 132 1.97 1.57 17.56
N ILE A 133 1.15 1.06 16.64
CA ILE A 133 -0.30 0.90 16.90
C ILE A 133 -0.49 -0.08 18.06
N HIS A 134 -1.20 0.34 19.10
CA HIS A 134 -1.45 -0.51 20.27
C HIS A 134 -2.19 -1.80 19.85
N PRO A 135 -1.83 -3.00 20.36
CA PRO A 135 -2.40 -4.28 19.88
C PRO A 135 -3.93 -4.37 19.92
N LYS A 136 -4.56 -3.78 20.95
CA LYS A 136 -6.04 -3.70 21.04
C LYS A 136 -6.64 -2.88 19.89
N ALA A 137 -5.99 -1.80 19.50
CA ALA A 137 -6.44 -0.97 18.38
C ALA A 137 -6.20 -1.69 17.05
N LEU A 138 -5.07 -2.37 16.89
CA LEU A 138 -4.78 -3.19 15.70
C LEU A 138 -5.84 -4.26 15.47
N LYS A 139 -6.25 -4.98 16.53
CA LYS A 139 -7.33 -5.99 16.45
C LYS A 139 -8.65 -5.37 15.95
N ARG A 140 -8.99 -4.18 16.43
CA ARG A 140 -10.19 -3.46 15.96
C ARG A 140 -10.08 -3.07 14.48
N LEU A 141 -8.90 -2.61 14.04
CA LEU A 141 -8.65 -2.28 12.63
C LEU A 141 -8.77 -3.51 11.72
N GLN A 142 -8.29 -4.67 12.17
CA GLN A 142 -8.42 -5.92 11.43
C GLN A 142 -9.88 -6.37 11.29
N LEU A 143 -10.70 -6.17 12.34
CA LEU A 143 -12.13 -6.49 12.28
C LEU A 143 -12.90 -5.61 11.29
N LEU A 144 -12.44 -4.38 11.01
CA LEU A 144 -13.06 -3.52 9.99
C LEU A 144 -12.95 -4.13 8.59
N LEU A 145 -11.86 -4.84 8.30
CA LEU A 145 -11.66 -5.47 7.00
C LEU A 145 -12.62 -6.65 6.78
N VAL A 146 -12.92 -7.41 7.84
CA VAL A 146 -13.82 -8.57 7.76
C VAL A 146 -15.28 -8.15 7.72
N ALA A 147 -15.65 -7.08 8.45
CA ALA A 147 -17.02 -6.59 8.45
C ALA A 147 -17.45 -6.00 7.09
N GLU A 148 -16.52 -5.38 6.35
CA GLU A 148 -16.80 -4.91 4.99
C GLU A 148 -16.94 -6.08 3.99
N ASP A 149 -16.17 -7.17 4.16
CA ASP A 149 -16.30 -8.37 3.32
C ASP A 149 -17.67 -9.06 3.50
N GLU A 150 -18.19 -9.12 4.74
CA GLU A 150 -19.50 -9.72 5.04
C GLU A 150 -20.68 -8.86 4.52
N GLU A 151 -20.58 -7.52 4.60
CA GLU A 151 -21.60 -6.62 4.05
C GLU A 151 -21.66 -6.65 2.51
N GLU A 152 -20.54 -6.84 1.82
CA GLU A 152 -20.52 -7.00 0.35
C GLU A 152 -21.08 -8.36 -0.11
N GLU A 153 -20.92 -9.44 0.67
CA GLU A 153 -21.49 -10.76 0.32
C GLU A 153 -23.03 -10.81 0.49
N ASP A 154 -23.59 -10.07 1.45
CA ASP A 154 -25.04 -10.04 1.72
C ASP A 154 -25.85 -9.16 0.73
N GLU A 155 -25.18 -8.30 -0.06
CA GLU A 155 -25.81 -7.42 -1.06
C GLU A 155 -25.87 -8.01 -2.50
N ILE A 156 -25.39 -9.25 -2.71
CA ILE A 156 -25.32 -9.93 -4.03
C ILE A 156 -26.43 -10.97 -4.23
#